data_AF-A0A257GJ27-F1
#
_entry.id   AF-A0A257GJ27-F1
#
_cell.length_a   1.000
_cell.length_b   1.000
_cell.length_c   1.000
_cell.angle_alpha   90.00
_cell.angle_beta   90.00
_cell.angle_gamma   90.00
#
_symmetry.space_group_name_H-M   'P 1'
#
loop_
_entity.id
_entity.type
_entity.pdbx_description
1 polymer ?
#
loop_
_entity_poly.entity_id
_entity_poly.type
_entity_poly.pdbx_seq_one_letter_code
_entity_poly.pdbx_strand_id
1 'polypeptide(L)'
;MRVLYWALPIAAALAYGVWQYFAAQVYVGDLPPFDLHLYSFDEARTYLAGLTPAAKAIYLGPLHQADTVLLLALSATLMLPVRRLGWLWCLPALAYAGFDLLENDFVASLLRNGLHEIGEVAMLGIVTGAKFAALGLAVILALWGLWRLRARGGA
;
A
#
# COMPACT_ATOMS: atom_id res chain seq x y z
N MET A 1 25.18 -5.78 8.05
CA MET A 1 23.96 -5.16 8.64
C MET A 1 23.69 -3.74 8.17
N ARG A 2 24.68 -2.82 8.12
CA ARG A 2 24.48 -1.45 7.59
C ARG A 2 23.89 -1.40 6.17
N VAL A 3 24.31 -2.32 5.30
CA VAL A 3 23.80 -2.41 3.92
C VAL A 3 22.28 -2.62 3.86
N LEU A 4 21.71 -3.47 4.72
CA LEU A 4 20.25 -3.73 4.74
C LEU A 4 19.43 -2.50 5.17
N TYR A 5 19.96 -1.68 6.08
CA TYR A 5 19.32 -0.43 6.53
C TYR A 5 19.26 0.64 5.43
N TRP A 6 20.02 0.48 4.35
CA TRP A 6 19.99 1.37 3.19
C TRP A 6 19.31 0.70 1.98
N ALA A 7 19.63 -0.57 1.73
CA ALA A 7 19.13 -1.31 0.58
C ALA A 7 17.61 -1.45 0.58
N LEU A 8 16.99 -1.75 1.73
CA LEU A 8 15.53 -1.93 1.81
C LEU A 8 14.76 -0.61 1.59
N PRO A 9 15.09 0.52 2.27
CA PRO A 9 14.48 1.80 1.96
C PRO A 9 14.68 2.27 0.52
N ILE A 10 15.88 2.05 -0.05
CA ILE A 10 16.15 2.37 -1.45
C ILE A 10 15.29 1.52 -2.37
N ALA A 11 15.18 0.21 -2.11
CA ALA A 11 14.31 -0.68 -2.87
C ALA A 11 12.84 -0.25 -2.78
N ALA A 12 12.35 0.13 -1.59
CA ALA A 12 10.99 0.63 -1.40
C ALA A 12 10.77 1.95 -2.16
N ALA A 13 11.73 2.88 -2.15
CA ALA A 13 11.66 4.13 -2.90
C ALA A 13 11.64 3.89 -4.42
N LEU A 14 12.46 2.98 -4.93
CA LEU A 14 12.46 2.59 -6.34
C LEU A 14 11.15 1.91 -6.73
N ALA A 15 10.65 0.99 -5.90
CA ALA A 15 9.37 0.34 -6.11
C ALA A 15 8.23 1.35 -6.13
N TYR A 16 8.24 2.34 -5.23
CA TYR A 16 7.27 3.44 -5.22
C TYR A 16 7.32 4.27 -6.51
N GLY A 17 8.53 4.55 -7.04
CA GLY A 17 8.67 5.25 -8.32
C GLY A 17 8.10 4.47 -9.50
N VAL A 18 8.34 3.15 -9.55
CA VAL A 18 7.75 2.26 -10.57
C VAL A 18 6.23 2.17 -10.43
N TRP A 19 5.74 2.05 -9.20
CA TRP A 19 4.31 2.06 -8.89
C TRP A 19 3.67 3.37 -9.34
N GLN A 20 4.25 4.52 -9.01
CA GLN A 20 3.79 5.85 -9.44
C GLN A 20 3.69 5.96 -10.96
N TYR A 21 4.69 5.45 -11.69
CA TYR A 21 4.68 5.45 -13.14
C TYR A 21 3.46 4.71 -13.73
N PHE A 22 3.06 3.58 -13.16
CA PHE A 22 1.87 2.86 -13.59
C PHE A 22 0.57 3.49 -13.06
N ALA A 23 0.57 3.97 -11.82
CA ALA A 23 -0.58 4.64 -11.19
C ALA A 23 -1.02 5.88 -11.98
N ALA A 24 -0.07 6.66 -12.51
CA ALA A 24 -0.35 7.83 -13.34
C ALA A 24 -1.11 7.49 -14.65
N GLN A 25 -1.04 6.24 -15.12
CA GLN A 25 -1.69 5.79 -16.36
C GLN A 25 -3.12 5.29 -16.17
N VAL A 26 -3.58 5.18 -14.91
CA VAL A 26 -4.91 4.66 -14.57
C VAL A 26 -5.82 5.73 -13.96
N TYR A 27 -5.47 7.00 -14.08
CA TYR A 27 -6.35 8.10 -13.73
C TYR A 27 -7.55 8.18 -14.68
N VAL A 28 -8.70 8.56 -14.16
CA VAL A 28 -9.93 8.82 -14.92
C VAL A 28 -10.34 10.28 -14.68
N GLY A 29 -9.90 11.18 -15.57
CA GLY A 29 -9.96 12.61 -15.29
C GLY A 29 -9.13 12.96 -14.05
N ASP A 30 -9.76 13.61 -13.06
CA ASP A 30 -9.11 13.94 -11.77
C ASP A 30 -9.20 12.81 -10.73
N LEU A 31 -9.85 11.68 -11.07
CA LEU A 31 -10.02 10.56 -10.16
C LEU A 31 -8.78 9.64 -10.17
N PRO A 32 -8.05 9.50 -9.05
CA PRO A 32 -6.87 8.66 -8.94
C PRO A 32 -7.23 7.17 -8.78
N PRO A 33 -6.30 6.22 -8.92
CA PRO A 33 -6.58 4.82 -8.57
C PRO A 33 -7.11 4.66 -7.14
N PHE A 34 -7.97 3.64 -6.92
CA PHE A 34 -8.55 3.27 -5.62
C PHE A 34 -7.57 3.30 -4.44
N ASP A 35 -6.31 2.88 -4.64
CA ASP A 35 -5.25 2.93 -3.62
C ASP A 35 -4.97 4.31 -2.99
N LEU A 36 -5.29 5.39 -3.71
CA LEU A 36 -4.95 6.76 -3.33
C LEU A 36 -6.14 7.57 -2.84
N HIS A 37 -7.36 7.05 -2.92
CA HIS A 37 -8.57 7.83 -2.68
C HIS A 37 -9.67 7.00 -2.03
N LEU A 38 -10.34 7.61 -1.05
CA LEU A 38 -11.53 7.03 -0.45
C LEU A 38 -12.74 7.43 -1.29
N TYR A 39 -13.21 6.47 -2.08
CA TYR A 39 -14.30 6.65 -3.01
C TYR A 39 -15.67 6.66 -2.33
N SER A 40 -16.54 7.57 -2.74
CA SER A 40 -17.99 7.38 -2.64
C SER A 40 -18.50 6.42 -3.72
N PHE A 41 -19.72 5.92 -3.55
CA PHE A 41 -20.32 5.00 -4.54
C PHE A 41 -20.40 5.62 -5.94
N ASP A 42 -20.81 6.89 -6.04
CA ASP A 42 -20.94 7.59 -7.31
C ASP A 42 -19.59 7.85 -7.98
N GLU A 43 -18.57 8.22 -7.21
CA GLU A 43 -17.21 8.37 -7.73
C GLU A 43 -16.65 7.02 -8.21
N ALA A 44 -16.87 5.93 -7.44
CA ALA A 44 -16.38 4.60 -7.82
C ALA A 44 -17.03 4.14 -9.13
N ARG A 45 -18.34 4.36 -9.27
CA ARG A 45 -19.07 4.08 -10.51
C ARG A 45 -18.54 4.92 -11.67
N THR A 46 -18.27 6.21 -11.44
CA THR A 46 -17.73 7.13 -12.45
C THR A 46 -16.33 6.70 -12.90
N TYR A 47 -15.46 6.36 -11.95
CA TYR A 47 -14.13 5.85 -12.22
C TYR A 47 -14.18 4.56 -13.05
N LEU A 48 -14.95 3.57 -12.63
CA LEU A 48 -15.08 2.29 -13.33
C LEU A 48 -15.65 2.45 -14.74
N ALA A 49 -16.61 3.36 -14.94
CA ALA A 49 -17.19 3.65 -16.24
C ALA A 49 -16.24 4.39 -17.18
N GLY A 50 -15.37 5.26 -16.64
CA GLY A 50 -14.39 6.02 -17.42
C GLY A 50 -13.06 5.28 -17.64
N LEU A 51 -12.83 4.16 -16.98
CA LEU A 51 -11.59 3.40 -17.10
C LEU A 51 -11.52 2.66 -18.45
N THR A 52 -10.55 3.06 -19.28
CA THR A 52 -10.36 2.42 -20.59
C THR A 52 -9.91 0.96 -20.45
N PRO A 53 -10.16 0.08 -21.44
CA PRO A 53 -9.67 -1.30 -21.41
C PRO A 53 -8.14 -1.40 -21.24
N ALA A 54 -7.38 -0.47 -21.83
CA ALA A 54 -5.93 -0.42 -21.69
C ALA A 54 -5.50 -0.04 -20.26
N ALA A 55 -6.11 0.98 -19.67
CA ALA A 55 -5.86 1.37 -18.29
C ALA A 55 -6.24 0.25 -17.31
N LYS A 56 -7.37 -0.42 -17.54
CA LYS A 56 -7.79 -1.60 -16.76
C LYS A 56 -6.77 -2.75 -16.84
N ALA A 57 -6.18 -3.00 -18.02
CA ALA A 57 -5.13 -3.99 -18.18
C ALA A 57 -3.82 -3.62 -17.46
N ILE A 58 -3.47 -2.33 -17.43
CA ILE A 58 -2.35 -1.81 -16.63
C ILE A 58 -2.62 -2.02 -15.15
N TYR A 59 -3.82 -1.67 -14.69
CA TYR A 59 -4.22 -1.79 -13.29
C TYR A 59 -4.13 -3.24 -12.82
N LEU A 60 -4.77 -4.17 -13.53
CA LEU A 60 -4.82 -5.59 -13.17
C LEU A 60 -3.50 -6.35 -13.39
N GLY A 61 -2.50 -5.74 -14.04
CA GLY A 61 -1.24 -6.38 -14.37
C GLY A 61 -0.04 -5.64 -13.75
N PRO A 62 0.67 -4.80 -14.52
CA PRO A 62 1.87 -4.12 -14.05
C PRO A 62 1.70 -3.31 -12.76
N LEU A 63 0.58 -2.59 -12.58
CA LEU A 63 0.36 -1.80 -11.38
C LEU A 63 0.20 -2.70 -10.15
N HIS A 64 -0.65 -3.72 -10.22
CA HIS A 64 -0.84 -4.69 -9.15
C HIS A 64 0.46 -5.43 -8.77
N GLN A 65 1.30 -5.76 -9.76
CA GLN A 65 2.63 -6.34 -9.51
C GLN A 65 3.57 -5.34 -8.81
N ALA A 66 3.61 -4.10 -9.29
CA ALA A 66 4.42 -3.05 -8.68
C ALA A 66 3.98 -2.78 -7.23
N ASP A 67 2.68 -2.82 -6.96
CA ASP A 67 2.12 -2.62 -5.63
C ASP A 67 2.55 -3.73 -4.67
N THR A 68 2.47 -4.99 -5.11
CA THR A 68 2.98 -6.13 -4.33
C THR A 68 4.47 -5.98 -4.01
N VAL A 69 5.29 -5.54 -4.97
CA VAL A 69 6.74 -5.34 -4.74
C VAL A 69 6.99 -4.19 -3.76
N LEU A 70 6.27 -3.08 -3.91
CA LEU A 70 6.32 -1.95 -2.98
C LEU A 70 5.93 -2.39 -1.58
N LEU A 71 4.84 -3.14 -1.46
CA LEU A 71 4.35 -3.65 -0.19
C LEU A 71 5.41 -4.45 0.55
N LEU A 72 6.04 -5.41 -0.13
CA LEU A 72 7.06 -6.28 0.46
C LEU A 72 8.28 -5.47 0.89
N ALA A 73 8.77 -4.57 0.03
CA ALA A 73 9.92 -3.73 0.32
C ALA A 73 9.66 -2.76 1.49
N LEU A 74 8.48 -2.13 1.51
CA LEU A 74 8.06 -1.19 2.54
C LEU A 74 7.85 -1.90 3.88
N SER A 75 7.12 -3.00 3.90
CA SER A 75 6.87 -3.80 5.11
C SER A 75 8.17 -4.30 5.74
N ALA A 76 9.09 -4.83 4.92
CA ALA A 76 10.42 -5.23 5.38
C ALA A 76 11.22 -4.06 5.94
N THR A 77 11.14 -2.89 5.30
CA THR A 77 11.78 -1.65 5.78
C THR A 77 11.25 -1.24 7.14
N LEU A 78 9.93 -1.29 7.35
CA LEU A 78 9.27 -0.88 8.59
C LEU A 78 9.54 -1.86 9.75
N MET A 79 9.66 -3.16 9.46
CA MET A 79 9.98 -4.18 10.47
C MET A 79 11.44 -4.11 10.94
N LEU A 80 12.37 -3.67 10.08
CA LEU A 80 13.80 -3.79 10.33
C LEU A 80 14.27 -3.12 11.66
N PRO A 81 13.84 -1.90 12.02
CA PRO A 81 14.27 -1.24 13.26
C PRO A 81 13.70 -1.88 14.52
N VAL A 82 12.53 -2.51 14.42
CA VAL A 82 11.78 -3.03 15.58
C VAL A 82 11.93 -4.54 15.76
N ARG A 83 12.46 -5.28 14.77
CA ARG A 83 12.61 -6.74 14.82
C ARG A 83 13.37 -7.27 16.04
N ARG A 84 14.29 -6.47 16.60
CA ARG A 84 15.08 -6.85 17.78
C ARG A 84 14.32 -6.72 19.10
N LEU A 85 13.14 -6.10 19.07
CA LEU A 85 12.28 -5.91 20.24
C LEU A 85 11.29 -7.09 20.41
N GLY A 86 11.21 -7.99 19.42
CA GLY A 86 10.29 -9.12 19.39
C GLY A 86 9.31 -9.04 18.21
N TRP A 87 8.77 -10.19 17.80
CA TRP A 87 7.89 -10.29 16.62
C TRP A 87 6.59 -9.49 16.74
N LEU A 88 6.07 -9.31 17.97
CA LEU A 88 4.86 -8.52 18.26
C LEU A 88 4.98 -7.07 17.77
N TRP A 89 6.18 -6.49 17.79
CA TRP A 89 6.41 -5.12 17.33
C TRP A 89 6.35 -4.97 15.81
N CYS A 90 6.38 -6.10 15.09
CA CYS A 90 6.21 -6.12 13.64
C CYS A 90 4.73 -6.22 13.23
N LEU A 91 3.81 -6.46 14.17
CA LEU A 91 2.39 -6.66 13.89
C LEU A 91 1.77 -5.51 13.07
N PRO A 92 2.05 -4.22 13.32
CA PRO A 92 1.47 -3.16 12.50
C PRO A 92 1.93 -3.18 11.04
N ALA A 93 3.20 -3.52 10.78
CA ALA A 93 3.71 -3.65 9.41
C ALA A 93 3.10 -4.88 8.71
N LEU A 94 2.91 -5.98 9.43
CA LEU A 94 2.24 -7.18 8.91
C LEU A 94 0.74 -6.93 8.67
N ALA A 95 0.08 -6.17 9.54
CA ALA A 95 -1.31 -5.77 9.39
C ALA A 95 -1.49 -4.85 8.18
N TYR A 96 -0.57 -3.89 7.99
CA TYR A 96 -0.51 -3.07 6.78
C TYR A 96 -0.44 -3.97 5.54
N ALA A 97 0.48 -4.93 5.51
CA ALA A 97 0.59 -5.87 4.39
C ALA A 97 -0.65 -6.73 4.16
N GLY A 98 -1.29 -7.21 5.22
CA GLY A 98 -2.53 -7.96 5.11
C GLY A 98 -3.66 -7.13 4.53
N PHE A 99 -3.86 -5.91 5.02
CA PHE A 99 -4.92 -5.03 4.52
C PHE A 99 -4.66 -4.57 3.09
N ASP A 100 -3.40 -4.33 2.72
CA ASP A 100 -3.00 -3.94 1.37
C ASP A 100 -3.26 -5.05 0.34
N LEU A 101 -2.95 -6.31 0.68
CA LEU A 101 -3.32 -7.45 -0.18
C LEU A 101 -4.84 -7.63 -0.30
N LEU A 102 -5.58 -7.46 0.80
CA LEU A 102 -7.04 -7.55 0.78
C LEU A 102 -7.68 -6.43 -0.07
N GLU A 103 -7.18 -5.21 0.06
CA GLU A 103 -7.60 -4.06 -0.72
C GLU A 103 -7.39 -4.33 -2.21
N ASN A 104 -6.19 -4.79 -2.58
CA ASN A 104 -5.84 -5.17 -3.93
C ASN A 104 -6.77 -6.22 -4.54
N ASP A 105 -7.11 -7.25 -3.76
CA ASP A 105 -8.05 -8.29 -4.19
C ASP A 105 -9.46 -7.74 -4.40
N PHE A 106 -9.93 -6.83 -3.53
CA PHE A 106 -11.21 -6.15 -3.71
C PHE A 106 -11.22 -5.26 -4.95
N VAL A 107 -10.19 -4.45 -5.14
CA VAL A 107 -10.03 -3.60 -6.33
C VAL A 107 -9.98 -4.46 -7.59
N ALA A 108 -9.22 -5.55 -7.59
CA ALA A 108 -9.14 -6.47 -8.73
C ALA A 108 -10.52 -7.09 -9.04
N SER A 109 -11.29 -7.46 -8.02
CA SER A 109 -12.67 -7.94 -8.18
C SER A 109 -13.57 -6.87 -8.78
N LEU A 110 -13.56 -5.65 -8.24
CA LEU A 110 -14.34 -4.51 -8.74
C LEU A 110 -13.99 -4.17 -10.18
N LEU A 111 -12.70 -4.17 -10.52
CA LEU A 111 -12.25 -3.92 -11.88
C LEU A 111 -12.77 -5.01 -12.82
N ARG A 112 -12.69 -6.29 -12.45
CA ARG A 112 -13.12 -7.41 -13.31
C ARG A 112 -14.63 -7.46 -13.48
N ASN A 113 -15.36 -7.36 -12.38
CA ASN A 113 -16.80 -7.65 -12.31
C ASN A 113 -17.68 -6.40 -12.40
N GLY A 114 -17.11 -5.21 -12.17
CA GLY A 114 -17.87 -3.98 -12.00
C GLY A 114 -18.41 -3.82 -10.58
N LEU A 115 -19.11 -2.71 -10.36
CA LEU A 115 -19.71 -2.36 -9.08
C LEU A 115 -21.20 -2.74 -9.08
N HIS A 116 -21.62 -3.54 -8.12
CA HIS A 116 -22.99 -4.03 -8.01
C HIS A 116 -23.74 -3.40 -6.82
N GLU A 117 -23.05 -3.25 -5.69
CA GLU A 117 -23.67 -2.84 -4.44
C GLU A 117 -22.88 -1.72 -3.75
N ILE A 118 -23.60 -0.86 -3.02
CA ILE A 118 -23.00 0.22 -2.21
C ILE A 118 -22.06 -0.36 -1.14
N GLY A 119 -22.37 -1.56 -0.63
CA GLY A 119 -21.55 -2.25 0.37
C GLY A 119 -20.13 -2.56 -0.08
N GLU A 120 -19.90 -2.76 -1.39
CA GLU A 120 -18.57 -3.06 -1.93
C GLU A 120 -17.60 -1.89 -1.76
N VAL A 121 -18.07 -0.66 -2.04
CA VAL A 121 -17.27 0.56 -1.84
C VAL A 121 -17.04 0.86 -0.36
N ALA A 122 -18.06 0.63 0.48
CA ALA A 122 -17.92 0.81 1.92
C ALA A 122 -16.88 -0.15 2.51
N MET A 123 -16.90 -1.42 2.10
CA MET A 123 -15.91 -2.41 2.52
C MET A 123 -14.51 -2.03 2.05
N LEU A 124 -14.35 -1.64 0.79
CA LEU A 124 -13.08 -1.16 0.25
C LEU A 124 -12.55 0.01 1.08
N GLY A 125 -13.38 1.03 1.36
CA GLY A 125 -12.99 2.17 2.19
C GLY A 125 -12.57 1.80 3.60
N ILE A 126 -13.21 0.81 4.23
CA ILE A 126 -12.81 0.28 5.55
C ILE A 126 -11.41 -0.35 5.46
N VAL A 127 -11.16 -1.19 4.45
CA VAL A 127 -9.88 -1.87 4.28
C VAL A 127 -8.77 -0.87 3.96
N THR A 128 -9.00 0.09 3.05
CA THR A 128 -8.08 1.18 2.73
C THR A 128 -7.75 2.02 3.98
N GLY A 129 -8.78 2.36 4.78
CA GLY A 129 -8.58 3.07 6.04
C GLY A 129 -7.75 2.28 7.06
N ALA A 130 -8.02 0.98 7.20
CA ALA A 130 -7.28 0.08 8.09
C ALA A 130 -5.81 -0.09 7.65
N LYS A 131 -5.57 -0.21 6.34
CA LYS A 131 -4.24 -0.20 5.71
C LYS A 131 -3.45 1.04 6.12
N PHE A 132 -4.01 2.25 5.95
CA PHE A 132 -3.31 3.49 6.32
C PHE A 132 -3.11 3.66 7.82
N ALA A 133 -4.07 3.23 8.65
CA ALA A 133 -3.91 3.25 10.11
C ALA A 133 -2.76 2.32 10.56
N ALA A 134 -2.70 1.11 10.00
CA ALA A 134 -1.63 0.15 10.27
C ALA A 134 -0.26 0.67 9.79
N LEU A 135 -0.21 1.27 8.59
CA LEU A 135 0.99 1.91 8.05
C LEU A 135 1.50 3.04 8.95
N GLY A 136 0.62 3.94 9.38
CA GLY A 136 0.98 5.05 10.27
C GLY A 136 1.58 4.56 11.59
N LEU A 137 0.96 3.54 12.21
CA LEU A 137 1.49 2.91 13.42
C LEU A 137 2.85 2.23 13.17
N ALA A 138 2.99 1.52 12.05
CA ALA A 138 4.25 0.87 11.68
C ALA A 138 5.38 1.89 11.49
N VAL A 139 5.11 3.04 10.86
CA VAL A 139 6.06 4.15 10.71
C VAL A 139 6.48 4.71 12.07
N ILE A 140 5.52 4.99 12.96
CA ILE A 140 5.82 5.49 14.32
C ILE A 140 6.74 4.52 15.06
N LEU A 141 6.42 3.22 15.03
CA LEU A 141 7.23 2.20 15.70
C LEU A 141 8.61 2.05 15.06
N ALA A 142 8.72 2.11 13.72
CA ALA A 142 9.99 2.04 13.01
C ALA A 142 10.90 3.21 13.40
N LEU A 143 10.38 4.44 13.41
CA LEU A 143 11.11 5.64 13.83
C LEU A 143 11.54 5.56 15.30
N TRP A 144 10.66 5.11 16.18
CA TRP A 144 10.98 4.89 17.59
C TRP A 144 12.06 3.81 17.79
N GLY A 145 11.98 2.72 17.02
CA GLY A 145 12.99 1.66 17.00
C GLY A 145 14.36 2.19 16.57
N LEU A 146 14.41 3.01 15.51
CA LEU A 146 15.64 3.68 15.06
C LEU A 146 16.20 4.61 16.13
N TRP A 147 15.35 5.40 16.79
CA TRP A 147 15.75 6.29 17.88
C TRP A 147 16.40 5.51 19.04
N ARG A 148 15.80 4.38 19.45
CA ARG A 148 16.37 3.51 20.48
C ARG A 148 17.71 2.88 20.07
N LEU A 149 17.85 2.49 18.81
CA LEU A 149 19.11 1.92 18.29
C LEU A 149 20.23 2.96 18.28
N ARG A 150 19.92 4.22 17.96
CA ARG A 150 20.89 5.34 18.03
C ARG A 150 21.34 5.59 19.47
N ALA A 151 20.40 5.62 20.42
CA ALA A 151 20.71 5.88 21.83
C ALA A 151 21.66 4.84 22.46
N ARG A 152 21.63 3.59 21.97
CA ARG A 152 22.50 2.50 22.45
C ARG A 152 23.87 2.43 21.78
N GLY A 153 24.05 3.10 20.64
CA GLY A 153 25.31 3.08 19.86
C GLY A 153 26.25 4.27 20.11
N GLY A 154 25.85 5.20 20.98
CA GLY A 154 26.65 6.37 21.39
C GLY A 154 27.08 6.34 22.86
N ALA A 155 27.10 5.16 23.48
CA ALA A 155 27.61 4.90 24.82
C ALA A 155 28.83 3.97 24.73
#